data_AF-A0A6C7XJW0-F1
#
_entry.id   AF-A0A6C7XJW0-F1
#
_cell.length_a   1.000
_cell.length_b   1.000
_cell.length_c   1.000
_cell.angle_alpha   90.00
_cell.angle_beta   90.00
_cell.angle_gamma   90.00
#
_symmetry.space_group_name_H-M   'P 1'
#
loop_
_entity.id
_entity.type
_entity.pdbx_description
1 polymer ?
#
loop_
_entity_poly.entity_id
_entity_poly.type
_entity_poly.pdbx_seq_one_letter_code
_entity_poly.pdbx_strand_id
1 'polypeptide(L)'
;MELTGNGVAVNYSFVQDKANANTTNSSNSITQGGVRSDLLGTAEAGLEFSKTEKISDELSHVSNTIKGSNININANNALDIGGANFEANKDINLRAGEIVSTKYEDIKTQSSTGFGLYIKERIEATSPIASAINQSAQNTAAKNENLGVNYGIVASQALANTANIFSNNLINTTSNQTLGFKFNQDKSQSSSENISKINAGDNLNLESTKGSIVLNGVEAKASSINIEAKDNVILNAAKSKNSSSSSSLEIAATNKQTAGYHAVDGGTVGEGIEGFASASYSKSNETQFTNANLNANNININTGKDFTLNGANVKASNDAILNVGNLEVNSLADSLNSQKYSALLNASGTGGLSSNHLVTGSVSGTLGIGYAKTDKTTVTTQSGISAGNEINGHVNGNLNLQGGILNSDNQKGNLLVDGKVTNSEVSVYEKSDVATIRLSGGTNQSFGGVVDIDDHIDKTGSVNSAANININNNKNHGISTDTQNTTDTQDHSWAGGTINLNSSISKIKNGISKVTGSDSTSNQPSNQPSKSDGPYINESTQTTRL
;
A
#
# COMPACT_ATOMS: atom_id res chain seq x y z
N MET A 1 -13.02 2.10 -28.53
CA MET A 1 -11.71 2.53 -29.06
C MET A 1 -11.56 4.02 -28.79
N GLU A 2 -10.99 4.39 -27.65
CA GLU A 2 -10.53 5.76 -27.43
C GLU A 2 -9.07 5.82 -27.90
N LEU A 3 -8.82 6.58 -28.97
CA LEU A 3 -7.49 6.99 -29.38
C LEU A 3 -7.21 8.32 -28.67
N THR A 4 -6.56 8.26 -27.51
CA THR A 4 -6.10 9.42 -26.74
C THR A 4 -4.65 9.14 -26.34
N GLY A 5 -3.66 10.02 -26.50
CA GLY A 5 -3.52 11.33 -27.12
C GLY A 5 -2.02 11.64 -27.19
N ASN A 6 -1.59 12.43 -28.17
CA ASN A 6 -0.22 12.94 -28.21
C ASN A 6 -0.05 13.99 -27.09
N GLY A 7 0.68 13.64 -26.03
CA GLY A 7 0.93 14.54 -24.90
C GLY A 7 2.38 15.00 -24.84
N VAL A 8 2.61 16.31 -24.87
CA VAL A 8 3.86 16.93 -24.43
C VAL A 8 3.72 17.22 -22.94
N ALA A 9 4.48 16.53 -22.10
CA ALA A 9 4.52 16.79 -20.67
C ALA A 9 5.81 17.54 -20.33
N VAL A 10 5.67 18.71 -19.70
CA VAL A 10 6.79 19.49 -19.17
C VAL A 10 6.61 19.58 -17.66
N ASN A 11 7.49 18.93 -16.89
CA ASN A 11 7.44 18.93 -15.44
C ASN A 11 8.65 19.68 -14.87
N TYR A 12 8.38 20.66 -14.01
CA TYR A 12 9.39 21.45 -13.32
C TYR A 12 9.30 21.21 -11.82
N SER A 13 10.43 20.89 -11.18
CA SER A 13 10.50 20.75 -9.72
C SER A 13 11.79 21.40 -9.20
N PHE A 14 11.64 22.37 -8.30
CA PHE A 14 12.74 22.93 -7.51
C PHE A 14 12.74 22.27 -6.14
N VAL A 15 13.89 21.77 -5.70
CA VAL A 15 14.06 21.32 -4.31
C VAL A 15 14.21 22.59 -3.46
N GLN A 16 13.14 22.97 -2.77
CA GLN A 16 13.21 23.98 -1.71
C GLN A 16 13.42 23.22 -0.40
N ASP A 17 14.54 23.48 0.26
CA ASP A 17 14.90 22.89 1.55
C ASP A 17 13.73 22.98 2.55
N LYS A 18 13.12 21.84 2.84
CA LYS A 18 12.51 21.56 4.13
C LYS A 18 12.87 20.13 4.52
N ALA A 19 13.63 20.04 5.61
CA ALA A 19 14.00 18.81 6.27
C ALA A 19 12.77 17.93 6.55
N ASN A 20 12.64 16.88 5.74
CA ASN A 20 12.12 15.55 6.06
C ASN A 20 12.30 14.71 4.79
N ALA A 21 13.49 14.13 4.65
CA ALA A 21 13.91 13.41 3.46
C ALA A 21 13.23 12.03 3.39
N ASN A 22 12.08 11.96 2.74
CA ASN A 22 11.69 10.75 2.02
C ASN A 22 12.52 10.69 0.73
N THR A 23 13.36 9.67 0.63
CA THR A 23 14.36 9.45 -0.41
C THR A 23 13.70 9.07 -1.74
N THR A 24 13.42 10.07 -2.59
CA THR A 24 13.07 9.83 -4.00
C THR A 24 14.33 9.45 -4.79
N ASN A 25 14.31 8.23 -5.32
CA ASN A 25 15.34 7.64 -6.19
C ASN A 25 15.80 8.58 -7.31
N SER A 26 17.06 8.99 -7.26
CA SER A 26 17.82 9.43 -8.43
C SER A 26 19.06 8.56 -8.54
N SER A 27 19.08 7.72 -9.57
CA SER A 27 20.11 6.73 -9.86
C SER A 27 21.43 7.39 -10.30
N ASN A 28 22.53 6.66 -10.12
CA ASN A 28 23.87 6.89 -10.68
C ASN A 28 24.74 8.01 -10.09
N SER A 29 25.31 7.72 -8.92
CA SER A 29 26.77 7.63 -8.69
C SER A 29 27.01 7.52 -7.19
N ILE A 30 27.54 6.39 -6.70
CA ILE A 30 28.00 6.30 -5.32
C ILE A 30 29.33 7.06 -5.24
N THR A 31 29.28 8.32 -4.83
CA THR A 31 30.48 9.05 -4.42
C THR A 31 30.84 8.66 -2.98
N GLN A 32 32.13 8.75 -2.68
CA GLN A 32 32.76 8.39 -1.41
C GLN A 32 32.23 9.31 -0.29
N GLY A 33 31.03 9.02 0.25
CA GLY A 33 30.40 9.85 1.29
C GLY A 33 28.89 9.73 1.49
N GLY A 34 28.16 8.95 0.68
CA GLY A 34 26.78 8.56 1.03
C GLY A 34 25.71 9.66 1.05
N VAL A 35 25.99 10.89 0.58
CA VAL A 35 24.99 11.96 0.42
C VAL A 35 25.18 12.58 -0.97
N ARG A 36 24.17 12.52 -1.84
CA ARG A 36 24.13 13.35 -3.08
C ARG A 36 23.78 14.78 -2.67
N SER A 37 24.79 15.55 -2.28
CA SER A 37 24.68 16.94 -1.80
C SER A 37 24.95 17.98 -2.91
N ASP A 38 25.10 17.56 -4.16
CA ASP A 38 25.71 18.33 -5.23
C ASP A 38 24.76 18.76 -6.36
N LEU A 39 23.48 18.33 -6.33
CA LEU A 39 22.49 18.63 -7.36
C LEU A 39 21.76 19.96 -7.10
N LEU A 40 21.97 20.96 -7.97
CA LEU A 40 21.34 22.29 -7.87
C LEU A 40 19.96 22.36 -8.55
N GLY A 41 19.68 21.46 -9.49
CA GLY A 41 18.41 21.38 -10.20
C GLY A 41 18.46 20.44 -11.41
N THR A 42 17.28 19.95 -11.82
CA THR A 42 17.11 19.09 -13.01
C THR A 42 15.99 19.61 -13.88
N ALA A 43 16.20 19.66 -15.19
CA ALA A 43 15.15 19.87 -16.17
C ALA A 43 15.09 18.64 -17.09
N GLU A 44 13.89 18.08 -17.32
CA GLU A 44 13.67 16.98 -18.25
C GLU A 44 12.61 17.39 -19.28
N ALA A 45 12.90 17.14 -20.55
CA ALA A 45 11.96 17.29 -21.66
C ALA A 45 12.05 16.05 -22.55
N GLY A 46 10.92 15.52 -23.02
CA GLY A 46 10.95 14.31 -23.83
C GLY A 46 9.66 14.05 -24.60
N LEU A 47 9.76 13.15 -25.56
CA LEU A 47 8.65 12.63 -26.36
C LEU A 47 8.47 11.15 -26.02
N GLU A 48 7.24 10.74 -25.73
CA GLU A 48 6.88 9.35 -25.51
C GLU A 48 5.76 8.96 -26.47
N PHE A 49 6.01 7.91 -27.26
CA PHE A 49 5.03 7.22 -28.06
C PHE A 49 4.58 5.97 -27.30
N SER A 50 3.37 5.99 -26.79
CA SER A 50 2.80 4.85 -26.08
C SER A 50 1.46 4.44 -26.68
N LYS A 51 1.18 3.15 -26.61
CA LYS A 51 -0.15 2.60 -26.88
C LYS A 51 -0.53 1.72 -25.71
N THR A 52 -1.69 2.01 -25.14
CA THR A 52 -2.28 1.21 -24.08
C THR A 52 -3.62 0.70 -24.56
N GLU A 53 -3.78 -0.61 -24.56
CA GLU A 53 -5.05 -1.28 -24.78
C GLU A 53 -5.68 -1.60 -23.44
N LYS A 54 -6.88 -1.07 -23.20
CA LYS A 54 -7.65 -1.33 -21.98
C LYS A 54 -8.96 -1.99 -22.35
N ILE A 55 -9.16 -3.20 -21.83
CA ILE A 55 -10.42 -3.94 -21.88
C ILE A 55 -11.04 -3.80 -20.49
N SER A 56 -12.31 -3.41 -20.45
CA SER A 56 -13.06 -3.27 -19.20
C SER A 56 -14.42 -3.93 -19.41
N ASP A 57 -14.67 -4.98 -18.63
CA ASP A 57 -15.97 -5.64 -18.54
C ASP A 57 -16.59 -5.25 -17.21
N GLU A 58 -17.82 -4.74 -17.25
CA GLU A 58 -18.53 -4.25 -16.06
C GLU A 58 -19.96 -4.80 -16.06
N LEU A 59 -20.33 -5.44 -14.96
CA LEU A 59 -21.69 -5.83 -14.62
C LEU A 59 -22.09 -5.02 -13.39
N SER A 60 -23.08 -4.15 -13.55
CA SER A 60 -23.58 -3.30 -12.47
C SER A 60 -25.10 -3.48 -12.32
N HIS A 61 -25.54 -3.68 -11.09
CA HIS A 61 -26.94 -3.80 -10.71
C HIS A 61 -27.40 -2.46 -10.12
N VAL A 62 -28.56 -1.99 -10.55
CA VAL A 62 -29.16 -0.77 -10.02
C VAL A 62 -30.33 -1.17 -9.13
N SER A 63 -30.31 -0.70 -7.88
CA SER A 63 -31.44 -0.90 -6.98
C SER A 63 -32.65 -0.09 -7.42
N ASN A 64 -33.82 -0.71 -7.42
CA ASN A 64 -35.08 0.01 -7.63
C ASN A 64 -35.45 0.79 -6.36
N THR A 65 -35.97 2.01 -6.50
CA THR A 65 -36.42 2.80 -5.34
C THR A 65 -37.94 2.89 -5.30
N ILE A 66 -38.53 2.42 -4.21
CA ILE A 66 -39.95 2.56 -3.91
C ILE A 66 -40.10 3.74 -2.95
N LYS A 67 -40.84 4.78 -3.36
CA LYS A 67 -41.12 5.96 -2.56
C LYS A 67 -42.60 6.09 -2.26
N GLY A 68 -42.94 6.52 -1.05
CA GLY A 68 -44.33 6.75 -0.67
C GLY A 68 -44.45 7.55 0.61
N SER A 69 -45.68 7.87 1.01
CA SER A 69 -45.88 8.36 2.38
C SER A 69 -45.81 7.21 3.39
N ASN A 70 -46.56 6.15 3.10
CA ASN A 70 -46.41 4.85 3.73
C ASN A 70 -46.09 3.82 2.64
N ILE A 71 -45.31 2.81 2.97
CA ILE A 71 -45.08 1.64 2.11
C ILE A 71 -45.60 0.42 2.85
N ASN A 72 -46.58 -0.28 2.27
CA ASN A 72 -47.15 -1.49 2.84
C ASN A 72 -47.02 -2.63 1.84
N ILE A 73 -46.25 -3.66 2.17
CA ILE A 73 -46.06 -4.84 1.34
C ILE A 73 -46.48 -6.07 2.14
N ASN A 74 -47.44 -6.82 1.61
CA ASN A 74 -47.92 -8.06 2.21
C ASN A 74 -47.78 -9.21 1.20
N ALA A 75 -46.97 -10.21 1.53
CA ALA A 75 -46.72 -11.39 0.70
C ALA A 75 -47.07 -12.68 1.46
N ASN A 76 -47.84 -13.59 0.85
CA ASN A 76 -48.27 -14.80 1.59
C ASN A 76 -47.13 -15.81 1.84
N ASN A 77 -46.08 -15.78 1.01
CA ASN A 77 -44.99 -16.76 1.04
C ASN A 77 -43.66 -16.09 1.34
N ALA A 78 -43.04 -15.42 0.37
CA ALA A 78 -41.75 -14.77 0.56
C ALA A 78 -41.78 -13.34 0.05
N LEU A 79 -41.06 -12.46 0.72
CA LEU A 79 -40.74 -11.12 0.25
C LEU A 79 -39.22 -11.00 0.16
N ASP A 80 -38.72 -10.89 -1.06
CA ASP A 80 -37.32 -10.54 -1.31
C ASP A 80 -37.20 -9.03 -1.51
N ILE A 81 -36.43 -8.39 -0.65
CA ILE A 81 -36.10 -6.95 -0.70
C ILE A 81 -34.68 -6.70 -1.22
N GLY A 82 -33.99 -7.75 -1.66
CA GLY A 82 -32.68 -7.69 -2.29
C GLY A 82 -32.73 -6.82 -3.54
N GLY A 83 -31.91 -5.77 -3.57
CA GLY A 83 -31.86 -4.84 -4.72
C GLY A 83 -33.01 -3.82 -4.76
N ALA A 84 -33.74 -3.65 -3.66
CA ALA A 84 -34.73 -2.58 -3.52
C ALA A 84 -34.36 -1.60 -2.40
N ASN A 85 -34.53 -0.32 -2.69
CA ASN A 85 -34.48 0.77 -1.73
C ASN A 85 -35.91 1.21 -1.41
N PHE A 86 -36.18 1.52 -0.14
CA PHE A 86 -37.48 1.95 0.34
C PHE A 86 -37.35 3.29 1.04
N GLU A 87 -38.14 4.27 0.62
CA GLU A 87 -38.16 5.60 1.23
C GLU A 87 -39.60 6.00 1.52
N ALA A 88 -39.97 5.99 2.81
CA ALA A 88 -41.26 6.47 3.28
C ALA A 88 -41.10 7.66 4.22
N ASN A 89 -41.95 8.67 4.08
CA ASN A 89 -41.94 9.80 5.02
C ASN A 89 -42.60 9.46 6.37
N LYS A 90 -43.32 8.33 6.45
CA LYS A 90 -43.92 7.77 7.67
C LYS A 90 -43.52 6.31 7.79
N ASP A 91 -44.45 5.38 7.66
CA ASP A 91 -44.25 3.97 7.99
C ASP A 91 -43.84 3.12 6.78
N ILE A 92 -43.00 2.13 7.04
CA ILE A 92 -42.72 1.00 6.15
C ILE A 92 -43.15 -0.28 6.87
N ASN A 93 -44.14 -0.99 6.32
CA ASN A 93 -44.66 -2.24 6.85
C ASN A 93 -44.42 -3.35 5.83
N LEU A 94 -43.49 -4.25 6.14
CA LEU A 94 -43.16 -5.41 5.33
C LEU A 94 -43.60 -6.67 6.06
N ARG A 95 -44.61 -7.34 5.52
CA ARG A 95 -45.19 -8.55 6.10
C ARG A 95 -45.12 -9.68 5.09
N ALA A 96 -44.51 -10.80 5.46
CA ALA A 96 -44.40 -11.94 4.56
C ALA A 96 -44.45 -13.29 5.28
N GLY A 97 -44.49 -14.41 4.55
CA GLY A 97 -44.21 -15.72 5.15
C GLY A 97 -42.74 -15.83 5.60
N GLU A 98 -41.82 -15.30 4.80
CA GLU A 98 -40.41 -15.04 5.11
C GLU A 98 -39.96 -13.75 4.44
N ILE A 99 -38.99 -13.04 5.03
CA ILE A 99 -38.41 -11.83 4.45
C ILE A 99 -36.93 -12.09 4.22
N VAL A 100 -36.46 -11.90 2.99
CA VAL A 100 -35.05 -12.09 2.63
C VAL A 100 -34.53 -10.86 1.89
N SER A 101 -33.23 -10.62 1.95
CA SER A 101 -32.55 -9.65 1.09
C SER A 101 -31.49 -10.36 0.29
N THR A 102 -31.83 -10.79 -0.93
CA THR A 102 -30.88 -11.44 -1.84
C THR A 102 -29.79 -10.45 -2.27
N LYS A 103 -28.58 -10.97 -2.44
CA LYS A 103 -27.43 -10.20 -2.90
C LYS A 103 -27.25 -10.31 -4.41
N TYR A 104 -26.98 -9.18 -5.03
CA TYR A 104 -26.38 -9.10 -6.35
C TYR A 104 -24.98 -8.52 -6.21
N GLU A 105 -24.07 -9.01 -7.04
CA GLU A 105 -22.66 -8.64 -6.99
C GLU A 105 -22.34 -7.82 -8.24
N ASP A 106 -21.94 -6.56 -8.02
CA ASP A 106 -21.37 -5.74 -9.08
C ASP A 106 -19.95 -6.25 -9.32
N ILE A 107 -19.60 -6.48 -10.58
CA ILE A 107 -18.30 -7.05 -10.98
C ILE A 107 -17.69 -6.13 -12.02
N LYS A 108 -16.44 -5.73 -11.76
CA LYS A 108 -15.64 -4.98 -12.72
C LYS A 108 -14.32 -5.68 -12.93
N THR A 109 -14.04 -6.08 -14.16
CA THR A 109 -12.77 -6.65 -14.57
C THR A 109 -12.10 -5.72 -15.56
N GLN A 110 -10.85 -5.36 -15.30
CA GLN A 110 -10.04 -4.55 -16.20
C GLN A 110 -8.76 -5.28 -16.55
N SER A 111 -8.44 -5.31 -17.83
CA SER A 111 -7.16 -5.77 -18.34
C SER A 111 -6.54 -4.64 -19.15
N SER A 112 -5.32 -4.25 -18.80
CA SER A 112 -4.54 -3.25 -19.53
C SER A 112 -3.27 -3.88 -20.07
N THR A 113 -2.91 -3.56 -21.30
CA THR A 113 -1.61 -3.92 -21.88
C THR A 113 -1.06 -2.71 -22.60
N GLY A 114 0.08 -2.22 -22.14
CA GLY A 114 0.74 -1.03 -22.64
C GLY A 114 2.09 -1.34 -23.25
N PHE A 115 2.41 -0.67 -24.35
CA PHE A 115 3.78 -0.53 -24.84
C PHE A 115 4.13 0.96 -24.94
N GLY A 116 5.39 1.32 -24.70
CA GLY A 116 5.90 2.68 -24.84
C GLY A 116 7.29 2.70 -25.42
N LEU A 117 7.57 3.71 -26.24
CA LEU A 117 8.88 4.10 -26.73
C LEU A 117 9.07 5.57 -26.40
N TYR A 118 10.11 5.95 -25.67
CA TYR A 118 10.33 7.35 -25.30
C TYR A 118 11.76 7.81 -25.58
N ILE A 119 11.88 9.10 -25.86
CA ILE A 119 13.14 9.82 -25.94
C ILE A 119 13.05 10.99 -24.96
N LYS A 120 14.00 11.11 -24.03
CA LYS A 120 14.03 12.14 -23.00
C LYS A 120 15.40 12.78 -22.95
N GLU A 121 15.45 14.10 -22.87
CA GLU A 121 16.65 14.86 -22.56
C GLU A 121 16.51 15.44 -21.15
N ARG A 122 17.47 15.12 -20.28
CA ARG A 122 17.55 15.61 -18.91
C ARG A 122 18.84 16.39 -18.73
N ILE A 123 18.74 17.64 -18.30
CA ILE A 123 19.87 18.48 -17.94
C ILE A 123 19.96 18.55 -16.41
N GLU A 124 21.12 18.20 -15.86
CA GLU A 124 21.42 18.24 -14.44
C GLU A 124 22.54 19.27 -14.21
N ALA A 125 22.29 20.25 -13.34
CA ALA A 125 23.32 21.20 -12.90
C ALA A 125 23.82 20.78 -11.52
N THR A 126 25.13 20.56 -11.39
CA THR A 126 25.77 20.17 -10.14
C THR A 126 26.86 21.16 -9.76
N SER A 127 27.03 21.48 -8.46
CA SER A 127 28.11 22.36 -8.00
C SER A 127 28.95 21.71 -6.90
N PRO A 128 30.29 21.68 -7.06
CA PRO A 128 31.22 21.19 -6.04
C PRO A 128 31.20 21.99 -4.72
N ILE A 129 30.67 23.22 -4.71
CA ILE A 129 30.70 24.11 -3.53
C ILE A 129 29.55 23.78 -2.56
N ALA A 130 28.47 23.15 -3.02
CA ALA A 130 27.34 22.75 -2.17
C ALA A 130 27.76 21.71 -1.11
N SER A 131 28.67 20.79 -1.48
CA SER A 131 29.28 19.85 -0.54
C SER A 131 30.19 20.51 0.51
N ALA A 132 30.84 21.64 0.20
CA ALA A 132 31.70 22.35 1.16
C ALA A 132 30.90 23.11 2.22
N ILE A 133 29.71 23.61 1.89
CA ILE A 133 28.85 24.33 2.83
C ILE A 133 28.23 23.35 3.85
N ASN A 134 27.78 22.16 3.40
CA ASN A 134 27.29 21.10 4.30
C ASN A 134 28.40 20.49 5.18
N GLN A 135 29.63 20.38 4.65
CA GLN A 135 30.77 19.88 5.42
C GLN A 135 31.33 20.94 6.40
N SER A 136 31.07 22.23 6.19
CA SER A 136 31.37 23.30 7.16
C SER A 136 30.32 23.44 8.26
N ALA A 137 29.06 23.06 8.03
CA ALA A 137 28.02 23.03 9.06
C ALA A 137 28.21 21.88 10.07
N GLN A 138 28.84 20.77 9.68
CA GLN A 138 29.17 19.67 10.61
C GLN A 138 30.50 19.85 11.36
N ASN A 139 31.33 20.84 11.02
CA ASN A 139 32.63 21.07 11.67
C ASN A 139 32.82 22.47 12.31
N THR A 140 31.77 23.30 12.39
CA THR A 140 31.86 24.64 12.98
C THR A 140 30.97 24.82 14.21
N ALA A 141 31.11 23.91 15.18
CA ALA A 141 30.71 24.14 16.58
C ALA A 141 31.93 24.49 17.47
N ALA A 142 32.89 25.24 16.94
CA ALA A 142 33.98 25.81 17.73
C ALA A 142 34.50 27.14 17.14
N LYS A 143 34.23 28.23 17.89
CA LYS A 143 34.89 29.55 17.94
C LYS A 143 34.65 30.56 16.79
N ASN A 144 33.85 31.60 17.12
CA ASN A 144 34.12 33.05 17.05
C ASN A 144 35.16 33.53 16.00
N GLU A 145 34.94 34.52 15.11
CA GLU A 145 34.19 35.77 15.20
C GLU A 145 33.75 36.28 13.81
N ASN A 146 32.55 36.87 13.76
CA ASN A 146 32.19 38.10 13.04
C ASN A 146 32.49 38.27 11.53
N LEU A 147 31.80 37.52 10.67
CA LEU A 147 31.42 37.99 9.32
C LEU A 147 30.02 37.46 8.98
N GLY A 148 29.04 38.35 8.94
CA GLY A 148 27.64 38.02 8.64
C GLY A 148 27.47 37.53 7.21
N VAL A 149 26.98 36.30 7.04
CA VAL A 149 26.59 35.74 5.75
C VAL A 149 25.13 36.09 5.50
N ASN A 150 24.88 36.89 4.47
CA ASN A 150 23.55 37.32 4.04
C ASN A 150 22.86 36.18 3.27
N TYR A 151 21.88 35.52 3.90
CA TYR A 151 21.08 34.43 3.34
C TYR A 151 20.03 34.87 2.28
N GLY A 152 20.14 36.10 1.75
CA GLY A 152 19.07 36.75 0.99
C GLY A 152 19.12 36.72 -0.55
N ILE A 153 20.00 35.97 -1.23
CA ILE A 153 20.16 36.08 -2.71
C ILE A 153 19.69 34.88 -3.55
N VAL A 154 19.31 33.73 -2.99
CA VAL A 154 19.11 32.52 -3.83
C VAL A 154 17.67 32.31 -4.35
N ALA A 155 16.70 33.14 -3.97
CA ALA A 155 15.28 32.86 -4.26
C ALA A 155 14.65 33.66 -5.42
N SER A 156 15.31 34.62 -6.06
CA SER A 156 14.61 35.58 -6.95
C SER A 156 15.22 35.88 -8.33
N GLN A 157 16.17 35.09 -8.84
CA GLN A 157 16.78 35.33 -10.17
C GLN A 157 16.86 34.10 -11.10
N ALA A 158 15.98 33.11 -10.92
CA ALA A 158 16.02 31.87 -11.73
C ALA A 158 15.42 31.98 -13.15
N LEU A 159 14.89 33.14 -13.58
CA LEU A 159 14.26 33.28 -14.91
C LEU A 159 14.85 34.38 -15.82
N ALA A 160 15.93 35.07 -15.42
CA ALA A 160 16.47 36.18 -16.23
C ALA A 160 17.83 35.91 -16.91
N ASN A 161 18.48 34.75 -16.71
CA ASN A 161 19.84 34.51 -17.21
C ASN A 161 20.00 33.20 -18.00
N THR A 162 19.05 32.83 -18.86
CA THR A 162 19.23 31.70 -19.79
C THR A 162 20.25 31.98 -20.91
N ALA A 163 20.87 33.17 -20.96
CA ALA A 163 21.88 33.53 -21.96
C ALA A 163 23.29 33.86 -21.40
N ASN A 164 23.49 33.99 -20.08
CA ASN A 164 24.77 34.46 -19.49
C ASN A 164 25.48 33.47 -18.54
N ILE A 165 25.02 32.22 -18.42
CA ILE A 165 25.70 31.17 -17.62
C ILE A 165 26.85 30.51 -18.43
N PHE A 166 27.36 31.18 -19.46
CA PHE A 166 28.56 30.76 -20.22
C PHE A 166 29.84 31.50 -19.80
N SER A 167 29.80 32.32 -18.75
CA SER A 167 30.98 33.03 -18.27
C SER A 167 31.06 33.06 -16.75
N ASN A 168 32.09 32.39 -16.22
CA ASN A 168 32.61 32.44 -14.85
C ASN A 168 31.66 32.01 -13.71
N ASN A 169 31.57 30.70 -13.42
CA ASN A 169 31.85 30.10 -12.10
C ASN A 169 31.45 28.60 -12.02
N LEU A 170 32.38 27.76 -11.53
CA LEU A 170 32.31 26.44 -10.85
C LEU A 170 30.98 25.61 -10.85
N ILE A 171 30.41 25.29 -12.02
CA ILE A 171 29.23 24.42 -12.16
C ILE A 171 29.51 23.31 -13.20
N ASN A 172 29.28 22.05 -12.82
CA ASN A 172 29.32 20.89 -13.71
C ASN A 172 27.92 20.67 -14.29
N THR A 173 27.79 20.73 -15.61
CA THR A 173 26.52 20.53 -16.32
C THR A 173 26.54 19.19 -17.04
N THR A 174 25.51 18.38 -16.81
CA THR A 174 25.32 17.07 -17.44
C THR A 174 24.06 17.11 -18.30
N SER A 175 24.16 16.81 -19.60
CA SER A 175 23.00 16.48 -20.44
C SER A 175 22.90 14.97 -20.61
N ASN A 176 21.71 14.40 -20.40
CA ASN A 176 21.40 12.98 -20.48
C ASN A 176 20.29 12.78 -21.53
N GLN A 177 20.59 12.15 -22.66
CA GLN A 177 19.63 11.81 -23.71
C GLN A 177 19.28 10.32 -23.65
N THR A 178 18.10 9.98 -23.14
CA THR A 178 17.61 8.62 -22.95
C THR A 178 16.65 8.21 -24.06
N LEU A 179 16.89 7.06 -24.70
CA LEU A 179 15.91 6.32 -25.49
C LEU A 179 15.46 5.10 -24.68
N GLY A 180 14.17 4.84 -24.55
CA GLY A 180 13.69 3.66 -23.82
C GLY A 180 12.42 3.04 -24.36
N PHE A 181 12.23 1.77 -24.01
CA PHE A 181 11.10 0.92 -24.29
C PHE A 181 10.45 0.48 -22.97
N LYS A 182 9.13 0.45 -22.93
CA LYS A 182 8.31 0.01 -21.80
C LYS A 182 7.25 -0.96 -22.25
N PHE A 183 6.99 -1.97 -21.43
CA PHE A 183 5.87 -2.90 -21.56
C PHE A 183 5.24 -3.09 -20.18
N ASN A 184 3.91 -2.95 -20.10
CA ASN A 184 3.15 -3.15 -18.86
C ASN A 184 1.92 -4.02 -19.15
N GLN A 185 1.59 -4.92 -18.23
CA GLN A 185 0.35 -5.67 -18.22
C GLN A 185 -0.26 -5.60 -16.83
N ASP A 186 -1.50 -5.12 -16.76
CA ASP A 186 -2.26 -5.03 -15.51
C ASP A 186 -3.56 -5.79 -15.65
N LYS A 187 -3.94 -6.52 -14.61
CA LYS A 187 -5.26 -7.11 -14.46
C LYS A 187 -5.81 -6.72 -13.10
N SER A 188 -7.05 -6.28 -13.05
CA SER A 188 -7.78 -6.07 -11.82
C SER A 188 -9.19 -6.63 -11.94
N GLN A 189 -9.68 -7.17 -10.83
CA GLN A 189 -11.06 -7.58 -10.70
C GLN A 189 -11.53 -7.11 -9.33
N SER A 190 -12.60 -6.33 -9.31
CA SER A 190 -13.30 -5.93 -8.09
C SER A 190 -14.72 -6.47 -8.13
N SER A 191 -15.22 -6.90 -6.97
CA SER A 191 -16.60 -7.29 -6.79
C SER A 191 -17.17 -6.69 -5.51
N SER A 192 -18.44 -6.31 -5.53
CA SER A 192 -19.12 -5.73 -4.38
C SER A 192 -20.58 -6.15 -4.34
N GLU A 193 -21.02 -6.70 -3.21
CA GLU A 193 -22.44 -6.97 -3.00
C GLU A 193 -23.21 -5.65 -2.79
N ASN A 194 -24.43 -5.58 -3.33
CA ASN A 194 -25.30 -4.42 -3.16
C ASN A 194 -25.73 -4.23 -1.71
N ILE A 195 -26.05 -2.99 -1.31
CA ILE A 195 -26.64 -2.67 0.00
C ILE A 195 -28.06 -2.13 -0.22
N SER A 196 -29.05 -2.79 0.37
CA SER A 196 -30.45 -2.33 0.33
C SER A 196 -30.68 -1.27 1.41
N LYS A 197 -31.25 -0.12 1.04
CA LYS A 197 -31.51 1.00 1.95
C LYS A 197 -32.99 1.09 2.30
N ILE A 198 -33.32 1.17 3.59
CA ILE A 198 -34.68 1.30 4.09
C ILE A 198 -34.77 2.52 4.99
N ASN A 199 -35.48 3.55 4.56
CA ASN A 199 -35.67 4.78 5.32
C ASN A 199 -37.16 4.99 5.58
N ALA A 200 -37.59 4.79 6.83
CA ALA A 200 -38.92 5.16 7.31
C ALA A 200 -38.80 6.45 8.14
N GLY A 201 -39.74 7.38 8.01
CA GLY A 201 -39.79 8.56 8.89
C GLY A 201 -40.21 8.19 10.31
N ASP A 202 -41.19 7.30 10.42
CA ASP A 202 -41.80 6.87 11.69
C ASP A 202 -41.39 5.44 12.02
N ASN A 203 -42.16 4.43 11.63
CA ASN A 203 -41.90 3.04 11.99
C ASN A 203 -41.43 2.20 10.80
N LEU A 204 -40.45 1.35 11.02
CA LEU A 204 -40.14 0.22 10.16
C LEU A 204 -40.58 -1.07 10.86
N ASN A 205 -41.57 -1.75 10.31
CA ASN A 205 -42.10 -3.01 10.81
C ASN A 205 -41.75 -4.14 9.83
N LEU A 206 -41.00 -5.13 10.31
CA LEU A 206 -40.66 -6.35 9.56
C LEU A 206 -41.31 -7.55 10.25
N GLU A 207 -42.31 -8.15 9.62
CA GLU A 207 -43.05 -9.29 10.17
C GLU A 207 -42.93 -10.52 9.24
N SER A 208 -42.31 -11.58 9.74
CA SER A 208 -42.34 -12.90 9.13
C SER A 208 -43.36 -13.78 9.84
N THR A 209 -44.33 -14.29 9.06
CA THR A 209 -45.50 -15.04 9.55
C THR A 209 -45.31 -16.56 9.57
N LYS A 210 -44.28 -17.08 8.91
CA LYS A 210 -44.01 -18.53 8.83
C LYS A 210 -42.55 -18.91 9.08
N GLY A 211 -41.60 -18.07 8.67
CA GLY A 211 -40.17 -18.39 8.62
C GLY A 211 -39.29 -17.29 9.20
N SER A 212 -38.10 -17.14 8.62
CA SER A 212 -37.07 -16.22 9.12
C SER A 212 -37.10 -14.85 8.43
N ILE A 213 -36.42 -13.89 9.03
CA ILE A 213 -36.05 -12.60 8.42
C ILE A 213 -34.53 -12.61 8.22
N VAL A 214 -34.05 -12.59 6.98
CA VAL A 214 -32.62 -12.63 6.64
C VAL A 214 -32.23 -11.39 5.85
N LEU A 215 -31.45 -10.51 6.46
CA LEU A 215 -31.06 -9.22 5.89
C LEU A 215 -29.55 -9.21 5.58
N ASN A 216 -29.20 -9.35 4.31
CA ASN A 216 -27.81 -9.33 3.84
C ASN A 216 -27.43 -7.93 3.34
N GLY A 217 -26.52 -7.26 4.05
CA GLY A 217 -26.09 -5.88 3.83
C GLY A 217 -27.26 -4.93 3.65
N VAL A 218 -27.96 -4.67 4.73
CA VAL A 218 -29.07 -3.72 4.78
C VAL A 218 -28.65 -2.51 5.62
N GLU A 219 -29.00 -1.32 5.17
CA GLU A 219 -28.94 -0.09 5.96
C GLU A 219 -30.39 0.38 6.20
N ALA A 220 -30.88 0.23 7.42
CA ALA A 220 -32.21 0.64 7.82
C ALA A 220 -32.16 1.81 8.81
N LYS A 221 -33.02 2.80 8.59
CA LYS A 221 -33.21 3.97 9.46
C LYS A 221 -34.70 4.21 9.67
N ALA A 222 -35.11 4.38 10.93
CA ALA A 222 -36.48 4.75 11.30
C ALA A 222 -36.50 5.49 12.64
N SER A 223 -37.64 6.07 13.03
CA SER A 223 -37.82 6.51 14.42
C SER A 223 -37.95 5.29 15.35
N SER A 224 -38.66 4.25 14.93
CA SER A 224 -38.68 2.95 15.62
C SER A 224 -38.55 1.79 14.63
N ILE A 225 -37.82 0.75 15.00
CA ILE A 225 -37.74 -0.51 14.24
C ILE A 225 -38.34 -1.63 15.08
N ASN A 226 -39.34 -2.32 14.53
CA ASN A 226 -39.93 -3.52 15.14
C ASN A 226 -39.73 -4.71 14.20
N ILE A 227 -39.13 -5.77 14.71
CA ILE A 227 -38.89 -7.02 13.98
C ILE A 227 -39.58 -8.15 14.72
N GLU A 228 -40.50 -8.84 14.03
CA GLU A 228 -41.14 -10.06 14.51
C GLU A 228 -40.90 -11.19 13.52
N ALA A 229 -40.16 -12.22 13.91
CA ALA A 229 -39.96 -13.42 13.10
C ALA A 229 -40.51 -14.66 13.80
N LYS A 230 -41.23 -15.51 13.07
CA LYS A 230 -41.62 -16.84 13.60
C LYS A 230 -40.44 -17.77 13.82
N ASP A 231 -39.41 -17.67 12.97
CA ASP A 231 -38.16 -18.40 13.17
C ASP A 231 -37.04 -17.45 13.58
N ASN A 232 -36.04 -17.24 12.73
CA ASN A 232 -34.81 -16.52 13.07
C ASN A 232 -34.83 -15.09 12.54
N VAL A 233 -33.99 -14.23 13.12
CA VAL A 233 -33.53 -12.99 12.50
C VAL A 233 -32.03 -13.11 12.26
N ILE A 234 -31.57 -12.87 11.03
CA ILE A 234 -30.16 -12.95 10.67
C ILE A 234 -29.78 -11.67 9.94
N LEU A 235 -28.80 -10.94 10.47
CA LEU A 235 -28.22 -9.75 9.86
C LEU A 235 -26.80 -10.07 9.41
N ASN A 236 -26.52 -9.98 8.12
CA ASN A 236 -25.20 -10.26 7.55
C ASN A 236 -24.59 -9.01 6.92
N ALA A 237 -23.28 -8.83 7.00
CA ALA A 237 -22.55 -7.80 6.26
C ALA A 237 -22.71 -7.94 4.74
N ALA A 238 -22.47 -6.84 4.02
CA ALA A 238 -22.15 -6.88 2.60
C ALA A 238 -20.66 -7.18 2.42
N LYS A 239 -20.30 -7.97 1.42
CA LYS A 239 -18.93 -8.34 1.09
C LYS A 239 -18.44 -7.60 -0.15
N SER A 240 -17.18 -7.15 -0.13
CA SER A 240 -16.46 -6.74 -1.33
C SER A 240 -15.12 -7.46 -1.42
N LYS A 241 -14.64 -7.64 -2.66
CA LYS A 241 -13.35 -8.27 -2.95
C LYS A 241 -12.63 -7.48 -4.02
N ASN A 242 -11.34 -7.27 -3.83
CA ASN A 242 -10.48 -6.71 -4.85
C ASN A 242 -9.33 -7.67 -5.12
N SER A 243 -9.00 -7.91 -6.38
CA SER A 243 -7.80 -8.63 -6.78
C SER A 243 -7.10 -7.88 -7.90
N SER A 244 -5.79 -7.86 -7.86
CA SER A 244 -4.98 -7.23 -8.90
C SER A 244 -3.70 -8.00 -9.12
N SER A 245 -3.21 -7.93 -10.35
CA SER A 245 -1.87 -8.39 -10.71
C SER A 245 -1.28 -7.46 -11.75
N SER A 246 0.00 -7.13 -11.60
CA SER A 246 0.73 -6.35 -12.59
C SER A 246 2.04 -7.03 -12.99
N SER A 247 2.47 -6.76 -14.21
CA SER A 247 3.77 -7.16 -14.74
C SER A 247 4.33 -6.02 -15.57
N SER A 248 5.58 -5.63 -15.35
CA SER A 248 6.24 -4.57 -16.09
C SER A 248 7.62 -4.99 -16.57
N LEU A 249 8.03 -4.44 -17.71
CA LEU A 249 9.37 -4.52 -18.28
C LEU A 249 9.73 -3.15 -18.84
N GLU A 250 10.91 -2.62 -18.52
CA GLU A 250 11.43 -1.39 -19.08
C GLU A 250 12.88 -1.59 -19.47
N ILE A 251 13.29 -1.10 -20.64
CA ILE A 251 14.66 -1.15 -21.14
C ILE A 251 15.00 0.23 -21.69
N ALA A 252 16.12 0.81 -21.32
CA ALA A 252 16.51 2.14 -21.79
C ALA A 252 18.01 2.25 -22.04
N ALA A 253 18.41 3.19 -22.87
CA ALA A 253 19.79 3.59 -23.13
C ALA A 253 19.91 5.10 -23.08
N THR A 254 20.85 5.64 -22.30
CA THR A 254 21.08 7.06 -22.09
C THR A 254 22.47 7.46 -22.55
N ASN A 255 22.56 8.42 -23.47
CA ASN A 255 23.80 9.11 -23.77
C ASN A 255 24.00 10.24 -22.75
N LYS A 256 25.14 10.29 -22.07
CA LYS A 256 25.51 11.25 -21.05
C LYS A 256 26.63 12.14 -21.56
N GLN A 257 26.37 13.43 -21.69
CA GLN A 257 27.36 14.46 -22.01
C GLN A 257 27.61 15.31 -20.78
N THR A 258 28.83 15.26 -20.26
CA THR A 258 29.27 16.05 -19.10
C THR A 258 30.22 17.14 -19.56
N ALA A 259 29.94 18.39 -19.20
CA ALA A 259 30.83 19.52 -19.39
C ALA A 259 31.06 20.23 -18.05
N GLY A 260 32.32 20.38 -17.66
CA GLY A 260 32.70 20.96 -16.38
C GLY A 260 34.06 21.65 -16.41
N TYR A 261 34.38 22.39 -15.36
CA TYR A 261 35.70 23.02 -15.17
C TYR A 261 36.26 22.62 -13.81
N HIS A 262 37.35 21.86 -13.81
CA HIS A 262 37.98 21.34 -12.60
C HIS A 262 39.15 22.23 -12.20
N ALA A 263 39.31 22.50 -10.89
CA ALA A 263 40.38 23.36 -10.37
C ALA A 263 41.81 22.80 -10.61
N VAL A 264 41.92 21.51 -10.92
CA VAL A 264 43.19 20.79 -11.15
C VAL A 264 43.38 20.42 -12.64
N ASP A 265 42.31 20.03 -13.34
CA ASP A 265 42.37 19.47 -14.70
C ASP A 265 41.92 20.43 -15.83
N GLY A 266 41.40 21.62 -15.50
CA GLY A 266 40.86 22.56 -16.47
C GLY A 266 39.47 22.15 -17.01
N GLY A 267 39.13 22.61 -18.23
CA GLY A 267 37.87 22.24 -18.88
C GLY A 267 37.82 20.76 -19.24
N THR A 268 36.75 20.08 -18.83
CA THR A 268 36.53 18.65 -19.09
C THR A 268 35.26 18.48 -19.92
N VAL A 269 35.37 17.72 -21.02
CA VAL A 269 34.23 17.23 -21.80
C VAL A 269 34.28 15.71 -21.78
N GLY A 270 33.24 15.10 -21.26
CA GLY A 270 33.08 13.65 -21.17
C GLY A 270 31.82 13.19 -21.87
N GLU A 271 31.91 12.14 -22.67
CA GLU A 271 30.78 11.45 -23.27
C GLU A 271 30.63 10.07 -22.63
N GLY A 272 29.41 9.59 -22.48
CA GLY A 272 29.14 8.28 -21.92
C GLY A 272 27.84 7.68 -22.41
N ILE A 273 27.72 6.37 -22.30
CA ILE A 273 26.51 5.62 -22.63
C ILE A 273 26.13 4.81 -21.40
N GLU A 274 24.87 4.86 -21.02
CA GLU A 274 24.24 4.05 -20.00
C GLU A 274 23.14 3.19 -20.63
N GLY A 275 22.96 1.98 -20.13
CA GLY A 275 21.85 1.09 -20.39
C GLY A 275 21.16 0.72 -19.09
N PHE A 276 19.86 0.50 -19.13
CA PHE A 276 18.98 0.15 -18.02
C PHE A 276 18.00 -0.93 -18.49
N ALA A 277 17.67 -1.89 -17.64
CA ALA A 277 16.60 -2.84 -17.81
C ALA A 277 15.96 -3.13 -16.45
N SER A 278 14.64 -3.15 -16.35
CA SER A 278 13.93 -3.53 -15.13
C SER A 278 12.71 -4.37 -15.41
N ALA A 279 12.39 -5.28 -14.51
CA ALA A 279 11.19 -6.09 -14.55
C ALA A 279 10.51 -6.09 -13.18
N SER A 280 9.18 -6.13 -13.15
CA SER A 280 8.45 -6.31 -11.89
C SER A 280 7.20 -7.15 -12.07
N TYR A 281 6.81 -7.85 -11.01
CA TYR A 281 5.57 -8.59 -10.90
C TYR A 281 4.92 -8.26 -9.55
N SER A 282 3.61 -8.04 -9.53
CA SER A 282 2.87 -7.93 -8.26
C SER A 282 1.52 -8.63 -8.32
N LYS A 283 1.04 -9.05 -7.16
CA LYS A 283 -0.30 -9.61 -6.97
C LYS A 283 -0.85 -9.15 -5.62
N SER A 284 -2.10 -8.73 -5.59
CA SER A 284 -2.81 -8.35 -4.37
C SER A 284 -4.22 -8.96 -4.37
N ASN A 285 -4.69 -9.39 -3.20
CA ASN A 285 -6.07 -9.83 -2.98
C ASN A 285 -6.56 -9.27 -1.66
N GLU A 286 -7.78 -8.75 -1.66
CA GLU A 286 -8.41 -8.09 -0.53
C GLU A 286 -9.86 -8.56 -0.41
N THR A 287 -10.34 -8.73 0.82
CA THR A 287 -11.74 -8.95 1.14
C THR A 287 -12.11 -8.00 2.27
N GLN A 288 -13.20 -7.27 2.11
CA GLN A 288 -13.74 -6.38 3.12
C GLN A 288 -15.21 -6.71 3.40
N PHE A 289 -15.63 -6.46 4.64
CA PHE A 289 -16.99 -6.61 5.10
C PHE A 289 -17.54 -5.25 5.55
N THR A 290 -18.67 -4.86 4.98
CA THR A 290 -19.42 -3.67 5.38
C THR A 290 -20.63 -4.10 6.19
N ASN A 291 -20.68 -3.72 7.46
CA ASN A 291 -21.73 -4.20 8.36
C ASN A 291 -23.14 -3.82 7.89
N ALA A 292 -24.11 -4.71 8.11
CA ALA A 292 -25.53 -4.32 8.09
C ALA A 292 -25.81 -3.39 9.28
N ASN A 293 -26.66 -2.38 9.09
CA ASN A 293 -26.94 -1.38 10.12
C ASN A 293 -28.45 -1.18 10.27
N LEU A 294 -28.96 -1.36 11.49
CA LEU A 294 -30.30 -0.95 11.89
C LEU A 294 -30.16 0.22 12.86
N ASN A 295 -30.67 1.40 12.50
CA ASN A 295 -30.57 2.59 13.34
C ASN A 295 -31.96 3.16 13.62
N ALA A 296 -32.31 3.33 14.90
CA ALA A 296 -33.57 3.97 15.29
C ALA A 296 -33.50 4.62 16.67
N ASN A 297 -34.56 5.31 17.10
CA ASN A 297 -34.65 5.73 18.50
C ASN A 297 -34.89 4.52 19.39
N ASN A 298 -35.88 3.69 19.05
CA ASN A 298 -36.16 2.45 19.76
C ASN A 298 -36.12 1.26 18.80
N ILE A 299 -35.57 0.14 19.25
CA ILE A 299 -35.53 -1.11 18.48
C ILE A 299 -36.09 -2.25 19.31
N ASN A 300 -37.06 -2.97 18.75
CA ASN A 300 -37.67 -4.15 19.37
C ASN A 300 -37.52 -5.36 18.43
N ILE A 301 -36.89 -6.43 18.91
CA ILE A 301 -36.63 -7.65 18.12
C ILE A 301 -37.20 -8.84 18.87
N ASN A 302 -38.15 -9.53 18.23
CA ASN A 302 -38.81 -10.71 18.75
C ASN A 302 -38.64 -11.86 17.75
N THR A 303 -38.08 -12.98 18.21
CA THR A 303 -37.85 -14.16 17.37
C THR A 303 -38.41 -15.41 18.04
N GLY A 304 -38.99 -16.32 17.25
CA GLY A 304 -39.36 -17.65 17.76
C GLY A 304 -38.16 -18.59 17.92
N LYS A 305 -37.06 -18.31 17.21
CA LYS A 305 -35.76 -18.99 17.30
C LYS A 305 -34.64 -17.96 17.47
N ASP A 306 -33.58 -18.01 16.68
CA ASP A 306 -32.33 -17.31 17.01
C ASP A 306 -32.25 -15.89 16.41
N PHE A 307 -31.41 -15.05 17.01
CA PHE A 307 -31.01 -13.76 16.49
C PHE A 307 -29.49 -13.70 16.30
N THR A 308 -29.05 -13.53 15.06
CA THR A 308 -27.62 -13.56 14.68
C THR A 308 -27.20 -12.27 13.98
N LEU A 309 -26.09 -11.70 14.42
CA LEU A 309 -25.40 -10.56 13.79
C LEU A 309 -24.03 -11.03 13.28
N ASN A 310 -23.87 -11.19 11.97
CA ASN A 310 -22.60 -11.53 11.32
C ASN A 310 -22.07 -10.31 10.54
N GLY A 311 -21.23 -9.51 11.18
CA GLY A 311 -20.88 -8.18 10.67
C GLY A 311 -22.13 -7.30 10.60
N ALA A 312 -22.75 -7.02 11.75
CA ALA A 312 -23.96 -6.21 11.80
C ALA A 312 -24.05 -5.38 13.09
N ASN A 313 -24.70 -4.22 12.98
CA ASN A 313 -24.92 -3.31 14.09
C ASN A 313 -26.40 -2.97 14.24
N VAL A 314 -26.89 -3.07 15.47
CA VAL A 314 -28.22 -2.60 15.88
C VAL A 314 -28.01 -1.44 16.83
N LYS A 315 -28.38 -0.23 16.43
CA LYS A 315 -28.14 1.01 17.17
C LYS A 315 -29.46 1.69 17.50
N ALA A 316 -29.85 1.62 18.76
CA ALA A 316 -30.95 2.38 19.31
C ALA A 316 -30.42 3.65 19.99
N SER A 317 -30.89 4.85 19.62
CA SER A 317 -30.51 6.09 20.32
C SER A 317 -31.10 6.17 21.72
N ASN A 318 -32.14 5.38 22.02
CA ASN A 318 -32.76 5.26 23.33
C ASN A 318 -32.74 3.79 23.81
N ASP A 319 -33.77 3.00 23.55
CA ASP A 319 -33.89 1.64 24.13
C ASP A 319 -33.84 0.54 23.05
N ALA A 320 -33.17 -0.57 23.40
CA ALA A 320 -33.20 -1.81 22.62
C ALA A 320 -33.83 -2.93 23.47
N ILE A 321 -34.87 -3.58 22.94
CA ILE A 321 -35.59 -4.68 23.59
C ILE A 321 -35.43 -5.95 22.74
N LEU A 322 -34.94 -7.03 23.35
CA LEU A 322 -34.62 -8.28 22.67
C LEU A 322 -35.34 -9.46 23.35
N ASN A 323 -36.27 -10.11 22.66
CA ASN A 323 -36.86 -11.37 23.13
C ASN A 323 -36.59 -12.46 22.08
N VAL A 324 -35.54 -13.24 22.31
CA VAL A 324 -34.94 -14.10 21.28
C VAL A 324 -34.59 -15.48 21.83
N GLY A 325 -34.33 -16.43 20.94
CA GLY A 325 -33.77 -17.76 21.24
C GLY A 325 -32.31 -17.65 21.66
N ASN A 326 -31.38 -18.14 20.83
CA ASN A 326 -29.97 -17.80 20.99
C ASN A 326 -29.69 -16.39 20.45
N LEU A 327 -28.72 -15.70 21.05
CA LEU A 327 -28.18 -14.43 20.54
C LEU A 327 -26.71 -14.62 20.18
N GLU A 328 -26.38 -14.42 18.91
CA GLU A 328 -25.02 -14.51 18.39
C GLU A 328 -24.57 -13.16 17.81
N VAL A 329 -23.43 -12.65 18.28
CA VAL A 329 -22.86 -11.38 17.82
C VAL A 329 -21.42 -11.62 17.37
N ASN A 330 -21.24 -11.73 16.06
CA ASN A 330 -20.01 -12.17 15.41
C ASN A 330 -19.42 -11.03 14.58
N SER A 331 -18.27 -10.51 15.00
CA SER A 331 -17.48 -9.56 14.22
C SER A 331 -16.76 -10.28 13.09
N LEU A 332 -16.70 -9.64 11.92
CA LEU A 332 -16.02 -10.19 10.75
C LEU A 332 -14.66 -9.51 10.55
N ALA A 333 -13.69 -10.30 10.11
CA ALA A 333 -12.35 -9.80 9.81
C ALA A 333 -12.15 -9.61 8.31
N ASP A 334 -11.68 -8.42 7.95
CA ASP A 334 -11.18 -8.09 6.62
C ASP A 334 -9.80 -8.70 6.43
N SER A 335 -9.41 -8.95 5.18
CA SER A 335 -8.12 -9.55 4.84
C SER A 335 -7.46 -8.90 3.64
N LEU A 336 -6.14 -8.73 3.67
CA LEU A 336 -5.30 -8.27 2.55
C LEU A 336 -4.05 -9.15 2.44
N ASN A 337 -3.79 -9.65 1.24
CA ASN A 337 -2.56 -10.37 0.92
C ASN A 337 -1.94 -9.80 -0.35
N SER A 338 -0.72 -9.28 -0.25
CA SER A 338 0.01 -8.63 -1.34
C SER A 338 1.44 -9.16 -1.43
N GLN A 339 1.91 -9.38 -2.65
CA GLN A 339 3.27 -9.83 -2.96
C GLN A 339 3.79 -9.11 -4.19
N LYS A 340 5.06 -8.71 -4.16
CA LYS A 340 5.74 -8.05 -5.27
C LYS A 340 7.19 -8.50 -5.37
N TYR A 341 7.64 -8.66 -6.60
CA TYR A 341 9.02 -8.95 -6.97
C TYR A 341 9.49 -7.94 -8.00
N SER A 342 10.75 -7.54 -7.93
CA SER A 342 11.37 -6.68 -8.93
C SER A 342 12.81 -7.08 -9.22
N ALA A 343 13.26 -6.76 -10.43
CA ALA A 343 14.64 -6.92 -10.88
C ALA A 343 15.07 -5.68 -11.66
N LEU A 344 16.34 -5.31 -11.57
CA LEU A 344 16.95 -4.12 -12.17
C LEU A 344 18.35 -4.47 -12.67
N LEU A 345 18.75 -3.96 -13.83
CA LEU A 345 20.08 -4.10 -14.40
C LEU A 345 20.46 -2.80 -15.12
N ASN A 346 21.54 -2.15 -14.70
CA ASN A 346 22.08 -0.95 -15.31
C ASN A 346 23.55 -1.18 -15.69
N ALA A 347 24.02 -0.55 -16.76
CA ALA A 347 25.41 -0.56 -17.16
C ALA A 347 25.75 0.79 -17.81
N SER A 348 26.76 1.50 -17.34
CA SER A 348 27.23 2.74 -17.94
C SER A 348 28.71 2.69 -18.29
N GLY A 349 29.12 3.45 -19.30
CA GLY A 349 30.50 3.61 -19.72
C GLY A 349 30.73 5.07 -20.07
N THR A 350 31.81 5.67 -19.57
CA THR A 350 32.21 7.05 -19.86
C THR A 350 33.61 7.10 -20.44
N GLY A 351 33.83 8.00 -21.39
CA GLY A 351 35.13 8.35 -21.97
C GLY A 351 35.21 9.87 -22.17
N GLY A 352 36.22 10.50 -21.59
CA GLY A 352 36.44 11.95 -21.71
C GLY A 352 37.86 12.30 -22.16
N LEU A 353 37.98 13.42 -22.87
CA LEU A 353 39.25 14.05 -23.22
C LEU A 353 39.44 15.27 -22.30
N SER A 354 40.55 15.32 -21.56
CA SER A 354 40.93 16.51 -20.78
C SER A 354 42.18 17.14 -21.39
N SER A 355 42.34 18.45 -21.20
CA SER A 355 43.46 19.22 -21.74
C SER A 355 44.82 18.83 -21.14
N ASN A 356 44.84 18.10 -20.01
CA ASN A 356 46.05 17.83 -19.23
C ASN A 356 46.35 16.32 -18.94
N HIS A 357 45.52 15.34 -19.36
CA HIS A 357 45.77 13.89 -19.11
C HIS A 357 45.25 12.93 -20.22
N LEU A 358 45.85 11.73 -20.30
CA LEU A 358 45.47 10.63 -21.21
C LEU A 358 44.12 10.01 -20.78
N VAL A 359 43.20 9.88 -21.75
CA VAL A 359 41.88 9.19 -21.75
C VAL A 359 41.53 8.45 -20.44
N THR A 360 40.57 8.98 -19.69
CA THR A 360 39.95 8.29 -18.56
C THR A 360 38.69 7.56 -19.05
N GLY A 361 38.78 6.23 -19.19
CA GLY A 361 37.65 5.37 -19.52
C GLY A 361 37.14 4.67 -18.26
N SER A 362 35.86 4.85 -17.91
CA SER A 362 35.25 4.12 -16.79
C SER A 362 33.96 3.41 -17.19
N VAL A 363 33.87 2.11 -16.95
CA VAL A 363 32.62 1.35 -17.05
C VAL A 363 32.10 1.13 -15.65
N SER A 364 30.81 1.34 -15.39
CA SER A 364 30.13 0.92 -14.16
C SER A 364 28.85 0.16 -14.47
N GLY A 365 28.29 -0.59 -13.55
CA GLY A 365 26.99 -1.24 -13.72
C GLY A 365 26.35 -1.52 -12.38
N THR A 366 25.04 -1.73 -12.37
CA THR A 366 24.23 -2.04 -11.19
C THR A 366 23.31 -3.22 -11.48
N LEU A 367 23.22 -4.20 -10.59
CA LEU A 367 22.21 -5.26 -10.61
C LEU A 367 21.36 -5.12 -9.35
N GLY A 368 20.03 -5.14 -9.45
CA GLY A 368 19.13 -5.05 -8.32
C GLY A 368 18.05 -6.12 -8.33
N ILE A 369 17.66 -6.58 -7.15
CA ILE A 369 16.49 -7.44 -6.93
C ILE A 369 15.70 -6.91 -5.74
N GLY A 370 14.37 -6.99 -5.80
CA GLY A 370 13.48 -6.52 -4.75
C GLY A 370 12.36 -7.52 -4.48
N TYR A 371 11.92 -7.54 -3.23
CA TYR A 371 10.81 -8.34 -2.74
C TYR A 371 10.01 -7.50 -1.74
N ALA A 372 8.68 -7.58 -1.83
CA ALA A 372 7.78 -7.03 -0.84
C ALA A 372 6.62 -8.00 -0.62
N LYS A 373 6.21 -8.19 0.63
CA LYS A 373 5.02 -8.95 1.00
C LYS A 373 4.30 -8.26 2.14
N THR A 374 2.98 -8.24 2.06
CA THR A 374 2.10 -7.79 3.14
C THR A 374 0.97 -8.80 3.31
N ASP A 375 0.68 -9.16 4.55
CA ASP A 375 -0.40 -10.07 4.94
C ASP A 375 -1.09 -9.50 6.18
N LYS A 376 -2.38 -9.22 6.08
CA LYS A 376 -3.12 -8.45 7.08
C LYS A 376 -4.50 -9.02 7.28
N THR A 377 -4.92 -9.14 8.54
CA THR A 377 -6.29 -9.46 8.97
C THR A 377 -6.70 -8.48 10.05
N THR A 378 -7.81 -7.75 9.84
CA THR A 378 -8.27 -6.69 10.76
C THR A 378 -9.79 -6.69 10.89
N VAL A 379 -10.31 -6.34 12.06
CA VAL A 379 -11.75 -6.05 12.22
C VAL A 379 -11.94 -4.54 12.10
N THR A 380 -12.41 -4.06 10.96
CA THR A 380 -12.64 -2.62 10.74
C THR A 380 -13.82 -2.10 11.55
N THR A 381 -14.85 -2.92 11.76
CA THR A 381 -16.02 -2.56 12.59
C THR A 381 -16.57 -3.79 13.30
N GLN A 382 -16.64 -3.75 14.63
CA GLN A 382 -17.23 -4.84 15.40
C GLN A 382 -18.75 -4.91 15.22
N SER A 383 -19.29 -6.12 15.23
CA SER A 383 -20.72 -6.37 15.38
C SER A 383 -21.18 -6.02 16.78
N GLY A 384 -22.41 -5.53 16.90
CA GLY A 384 -22.93 -5.23 18.23
C GLY A 384 -24.33 -4.65 18.27
N ILE A 385 -24.85 -4.62 19.48
CA ILE A 385 -26.09 -3.97 19.85
C ILE A 385 -25.73 -2.81 20.77
N SER A 386 -26.11 -1.60 20.39
CA SER A 386 -25.87 -0.40 21.20
C SER A 386 -27.17 0.35 21.47
N ALA A 387 -27.35 0.83 22.70
CA ALA A 387 -28.47 1.65 23.14
C ALA A 387 -27.96 2.93 23.84
N GLY A 388 -28.58 4.08 23.60
CA GLY A 388 -28.25 5.29 24.36
C GLY A 388 -28.68 5.19 25.83
N ASN A 389 -29.80 4.50 26.10
CA ASN A 389 -30.35 4.32 27.43
C ASN A 389 -30.23 2.88 27.94
N GLU A 390 -31.02 1.93 27.47
CA GLU A 390 -31.00 0.55 28.00
C GLU A 390 -31.06 -0.54 26.93
N ILE A 391 -30.37 -1.65 27.20
CA ILE A 391 -30.57 -2.93 26.51
C ILE A 391 -31.26 -3.89 27.48
N ASN A 392 -32.49 -4.29 27.16
CA ASN A 392 -33.32 -5.16 28.01
C ASN A 392 -33.86 -6.35 27.23
N GLY A 393 -34.28 -7.39 27.95
CA GLY A 393 -35.09 -8.48 27.41
C GLY A 393 -34.61 -9.86 27.84
N HIS A 394 -34.94 -10.87 27.04
CA HIS A 394 -34.75 -12.29 27.35
C HIS A 394 -34.18 -13.06 26.16
N VAL A 395 -33.02 -13.70 26.38
CA VAL A 395 -32.42 -14.71 25.52
C VAL A 395 -32.77 -16.08 26.12
N ASN A 396 -33.72 -16.78 25.51
CA ASN A 396 -34.20 -18.09 25.96
C ASN A 396 -33.14 -19.20 25.79
N GLY A 397 -32.10 -18.92 24.99
CA GLY A 397 -30.98 -19.82 24.73
C GLY A 397 -29.65 -19.27 25.23
N ASN A 398 -28.60 -19.49 24.45
CA ASN A 398 -27.24 -19.04 24.73
C ASN A 398 -27.00 -17.62 24.21
N LEU A 399 -26.10 -16.89 24.88
CA LEU A 399 -25.51 -15.65 24.39
C LEU A 399 -24.06 -15.93 23.99
N ASN A 400 -23.73 -15.73 22.72
CA ASN A 400 -22.38 -15.92 22.18
C ASN A 400 -21.86 -14.60 21.58
N LEU A 401 -20.74 -14.12 22.10
CA LEU A 401 -20.03 -12.96 21.57
C LEU A 401 -18.69 -13.40 20.96
N GLN A 402 -18.46 -13.10 19.68
CA GLN A 402 -17.16 -13.30 19.02
C GLN A 402 -16.66 -11.96 18.50
N GLY A 403 -15.76 -11.34 19.27
CA GLY A 403 -15.44 -9.92 19.13
C GLY A 403 -16.70 -9.04 19.14
N GLY A 404 -17.79 -9.47 19.79
CA GLY A 404 -19.10 -8.80 19.75
C GLY A 404 -19.29 -7.81 20.90
N ILE A 405 -20.06 -6.75 20.66
CA ILE A 405 -20.31 -5.69 21.65
C ILE A 405 -21.79 -5.61 22.05
N LEU A 406 -22.06 -5.52 23.35
CA LEU A 406 -23.34 -5.06 23.92
C LEU A 406 -23.11 -3.77 24.73
N ASN A 407 -23.54 -2.62 24.20
CA ASN A 407 -23.23 -1.31 24.78
C ASN A 407 -24.48 -0.50 25.15
N SER A 408 -24.61 -0.07 26.40
CA SER A 408 -25.47 1.05 26.80
C SER A 408 -24.61 2.26 27.14
N ASP A 409 -24.89 3.43 26.57
CA ASP A 409 -24.14 4.66 26.91
C ASP A 409 -24.37 5.04 28.38
N ASN A 410 -25.58 4.80 28.89
CA ASN A 410 -25.92 4.98 30.31
C ASN A 410 -25.48 3.80 31.20
N GLN A 411 -24.86 2.76 30.64
CA GLN A 411 -24.47 1.52 31.34
C GLN A 411 -25.65 0.86 32.08
N LYS A 412 -26.83 0.95 31.48
CA LYS A 412 -28.08 0.41 32.03
C LYS A 412 -28.66 -0.68 31.12
N GLY A 413 -29.50 -1.50 31.73
CA GLY A 413 -30.16 -2.61 31.07
C GLY A 413 -29.86 -3.93 31.75
N ASN A 414 -30.77 -4.88 31.59
CA ASN A 414 -30.63 -6.24 32.09
C ASN A 414 -31.09 -7.24 31.03
N LEU A 415 -30.12 -7.98 30.48
CA LEU A 415 -30.40 -9.08 29.56
C LEU A 415 -30.45 -10.39 30.36
N LEU A 416 -31.64 -10.97 30.45
CA LEU A 416 -31.84 -12.30 31.02
C LEU A 416 -31.41 -13.34 30.00
N VAL A 417 -30.56 -14.29 30.39
CA VAL A 417 -30.06 -15.37 29.53
C VAL A 417 -30.24 -16.70 30.25
N ASP A 418 -31.09 -17.58 29.72
CA ASP A 418 -31.39 -18.88 30.33
C ASP A 418 -30.25 -19.89 30.12
N GLY A 419 -29.57 -19.80 28.98
CA GLY A 419 -28.47 -20.67 28.60
C GLY A 419 -27.10 -20.17 29.04
N LYS A 420 -26.07 -20.64 28.33
CA LYS A 420 -24.67 -20.27 28.58
C LYS A 420 -24.39 -18.91 27.95
N VAL A 421 -23.64 -18.09 28.68
CA VAL A 421 -22.99 -16.89 28.15
C VAL A 421 -21.55 -17.26 27.80
N THR A 422 -21.19 -17.13 26.52
CA THR A 422 -19.83 -17.36 26.03
C THR A 422 -19.30 -16.12 25.34
N ASN A 423 -17.99 -15.93 25.43
CA ASN A 423 -17.30 -14.89 24.72
C ASN A 423 -15.98 -15.43 24.15
N SER A 424 -15.60 -14.92 23.00
CA SER A 424 -14.37 -15.24 22.29
C SER A 424 -13.86 -14.00 21.56
N GLU A 425 -12.60 -14.06 21.16
CA GLU A 425 -11.92 -13.00 20.43
C GLU A 425 -11.86 -13.28 18.92
N VAL A 426 -11.65 -12.25 18.13
CA VAL A 426 -11.30 -12.36 16.70
C VAL A 426 -9.82 -12.05 16.53
N SER A 427 -9.03 -13.00 16.06
CA SER A 427 -7.60 -12.81 15.84
C SER A 427 -7.34 -11.81 14.72
N VAL A 428 -6.45 -10.85 14.97
CA VAL A 428 -6.01 -9.84 13.99
C VAL A 428 -4.49 -9.83 13.90
N TYR A 429 -3.96 -9.50 12.73
CA TYR A 429 -2.52 -9.36 12.53
C TYR A 429 -2.19 -8.46 11.35
N GLU A 430 -0.98 -7.92 11.36
CA GLU A 430 -0.40 -7.19 10.24
C GLU A 430 1.07 -7.60 10.13
N LYS A 431 1.42 -8.24 9.01
CA LYS A 431 2.77 -8.71 8.71
C LYS A 431 3.24 -8.10 7.41
N SER A 432 4.40 -7.45 7.41
CA SER A 432 4.95 -6.85 6.21
C SER A 432 6.47 -6.93 6.20
N ASP A 433 7.02 -7.34 5.05
CA ASP A 433 8.44 -7.49 4.80
C ASP A 433 8.79 -6.91 3.44
N VAL A 434 9.80 -6.05 3.38
CA VAL A 434 10.32 -5.52 2.12
C VAL A 434 11.84 -5.49 2.16
N ALA A 435 12.47 -6.00 1.12
CA ALA A 435 13.91 -5.96 0.96
C ALA A 435 14.30 -5.73 -0.50
N THR A 436 15.30 -4.88 -0.73
CA THR A 436 15.89 -4.62 -2.03
C THR A 436 17.41 -4.69 -1.91
N ILE A 437 18.04 -5.45 -2.80
CA ILE A 437 19.51 -5.56 -2.90
C ILE A 437 19.92 -4.94 -4.22
N ARG A 438 20.94 -4.07 -4.22
CA ARG A 438 21.52 -3.44 -5.40
C ARG A 438 23.04 -3.57 -5.34
N LEU A 439 23.65 -4.25 -6.29
CA LEU A 439 25.10 -4.39 -6.43
C LEU A 439 25.56 -3.49 -7.56
N SER A 440 26.53 -2.62 -7.31
CA SER A 440 27.15 -1.76 -8.32
C SER A 440 28.67 -1.95 -8.38
N GLY A 441 29.27 -1.79 -9.55
CA GLY A 441 30.71 -1.93 -9.70
C GLY A 441 31.22 -1.32 -10.99
N GLY A 442 32.46 -0.82 -10.98
CA GLY A 442 33.06 -0.24 -12.18
C GLY A 442 34.59 -0.34 -12.27
N THR A 443 35.13 -0.06 -13.46
CA THR A 443 36.56 -0.19 -13.81
C THR A 443 37.46 0.77 -13.03
N ASN A 444 36.89 1.79 -12.38
CA ASN A 444 37.58 2.70 -11.46
C ASN A 444 37.78 2.11 -10.04
N GLN A 445 37.90 0.79 -9.93
CA GLN A 445 38.31 0.07 -8.73
C GLN A 445 37.41 0.22 -7.49
N SER A 446 36.14 0.56 -7.69
CA SER A 446 35.14 0.70 -6.64
C SER A 446 33.96 -0.24 -6.90
N PHE A 447 33.68 -1.11 -5.93
CA PHE A 447 32.47 -1.91 -5.88
C PHE A 447 31.61 -1.43 -4.70
N GLY A 448 30.34 -1.17 -4.96
CA GLY A 448 29.37 -0.66 -3.99
C GLY A 448 28.13 -1.54 -3.96
N GLY A 449 27.82 -2.17 -2.83
CA GLY A 449 26.53 -2.82 -2.60
C GLY A 449 25.62 -1.93 -1.75
N VAL A 450 24.34 -1.87 -2.05
CA VAL A 450 23.31 -1.25 -1.23
C VAL A 450 22.27 -2.32 -0.92
N VAL A 451 22.03 -2.56 0.36
CA VAL A 451 20.91 -3.39 0.82
C VAL A 451 19.96 -2.46 1.55
N ASP A 452 18.73 -2.35 1.06
CA ASP A 452 17.65 -1.62 1.68
C ASP A 452 16.66 -2.63 2.23
N ILE A 453 16.34 -2.51 3.52
CA ILE A 453 15.27 -3.26 4.16
C ILE A 453 14.31 -2.21 4.70
N ASP A 454 13.04 -2.23 4.26
CA ASP A 454 12.05 -1.34 4.88
C ASP A 454 11.67 -1.89 6.25
N ASP A 455 10.82 -1.17 6.97
CA ASP A 455 10.30 -1.59 8.27
C ASP A 455 9.69 -3.00 8.18
N HIS A 456 10.18 -3.88 9.04
CA HIS A 456 9.53 -5.15 9.29
C HIS A 456 8.35 -4.90 10.21
N ILE A 457 7.15 -5.24 9.74
CA ILE A 457 5.94 -5.16 10.54
C ILE A 457 5.57 -6.57 10.98
N ASP A 458 5.45 -6.79 12.29
CA ASP A 458 4.90 -8.02 12.88
C ASP A 458 4.04 -7.66 14.08
N LYS A 459 2.78 -7.33 13.77
CA LYS A 459 1.75 -7.04 14.77
C LYS A 459 0.81 -8.22 14.85
N THR A 460 0.57 -8.68 16.06
CA THR A 460 -0.43 -9.72 16.36
C THR A 460 -1.33 -9.23 17.45
N GLY A 461 -2.60 -9.57 17.40
CA GLY A 461 -3.53 -9.17 18.41
C GLY A 461 -4.87 -9.86 18.29
N SER A 462 -5.81 -9.35 19.05
CA SER A 462 -7.18 -9.82 19.03
C SER A 462 -8.16 -8.68 19.29
N VAL A 463 -9.37 -8.89 18.81
CA VAL A 463 -10.52 -8.02 19.09
C VAL A 463 -11.45 -8.79 20.01
N ASN A 464 -11.49 -8.36 21.26
CA ASN A 464 -12.23 -8.97 22.34
C ASN A 464 -13.71 -8.61 22.29
N SER A 465 -14.52 -9.48 22.89
CA SER A 465 -15.92 -9.19 23.15
C SER A 465 -16.07 -8.33 24.40
N ALA A 466 -17.08 -7.45 24.41
CA ALA A 466 -17.34 -6.56 25.54
C ALA A 466 -18.83 -6.33 25.78
N ALA A 467 -19.21 -6.15 27.04
CA ALA A 467 -20.56 -5.81 27.45
C ALA A 467 -20.54 -4.91 28.69
N ASN A 468 -21.15 -3.73 28.62
CA ASN A 468 -21.26 -2.79 29.76
C ASN A 468 -22.69 -2.71 30.35
N ILE A 469 -23.51 -3.73 30.09
CA ILE A 469 -24.86 -3.90 30.65
C ILE A 469 -24.88 -5.07 31.64
N ASN A 470 -25.93 -5.16 32.46
CA ASN A 470 -26.11 -6.31 33.33
C ASN A 470 -26.55 -7.52 32.49
N ILE A 471 -25.88 -8.66 32.68
CA ILE A 471 -26.30 -9.97 32.16
C ILE A 471 -26.60 -10.85 33.37
N ASN A 472 -27.81 -11.41 33.44
CA ASN A 472 -28.24 -12.26 34.56
C ASN A 472 -27.98 -11.65 35.95
N ASN A 473 -28.34 -10.37 36.15
CA ASN A 473 -28.13 -9.64 37.41
C ASN A 473 -26.66 -9.60 37.87
N ASN A 474 -25.72 -9.27 36.98
CA ASN A 474 -24.29 -9.07 37.27
C ASN A 474 -23.50 -10.32 37.64
N LYS A 475 -23.81 -11.46 37.01
CA LYS A 475 -22.91 -12.61 37.06
C LYS A 475 -21.66 -12.31 36.24
N ASN A 476 -20.49 -12.62 36.80
CA ASN A 476 -19.23 -12.49 36.07
C ASN A 476 -19.15 -13.60 35.01
N HIS A 477 -19.14 -13.19 33.74
CA HIS A 477 -19.06 -14.08 32.58
C HIS A 477 -17.69 -14.02 31.88
N GLY A 478 -16.69 -13.38 32.49
CA GLY A 478 -15.37 -13.19 31.89
C GLY A 478 -15.40 -12.30 30.64
N ILE A 479 -16.36 -11.37 30.58
CA ILE A 479 -16.53 -10.41 29.47
C ILE A 479 -15.99 -9.06 29.95
N SER A 480 -15.23 -8.35 29.10
CA SER A 480 -14.79 -6.99 29.40
C SER A 480 -15.96 -6.03 29.48
N THR A 481 -15.94 -5.09 30.42
CA THR A 481 -16.91 -3.99 30.48
C THR A 481 -16.48 -2.77 29.67
N ASP A 482 -15.23 -2.72 29.19
CA ASP A 482 -14.76 -1.64 28.32
C ASP A 482 -15.16 -1.95 26.88
N THR A 483 -16.23 -1.29 26.43
CA THR A 483 -16.78 -1.42 25.07
C THR A 483 -16.09 -0.52 24.05
N GLN A 484 -15.17 0.35 24.49
CA GLN A 484 -14.45 1.30 23.64
C GLN A 484 -13.03 0.84 23.32
N ASN A 485 -12.38 0.13 24.26
CA ASN A 485 -11.04 -0.44 24.10
C ASN A 485 -11.10 -1.97 24.14
N THR A 486 -11.47 -2.56 23.02
CA THR A 486 -11.64 -4.01 22.85
C THR A 486 -10.47 -4.66 22.11
N THR A 487 -9.51 -3.87 21.63
CA THR A 487 -8.42 -4.35 20.78
C THR A 487 -7.14 -4.42 21.58
N ASP A 488 -6.56 -5.63 21.66
CA ASP A 488 -5.27 -5.87 22.29
C ASP A 488 -4.27 -6.26 21.20
N THR A 489 -3.20 -5.48 21.04
CA THR A 489 -2.15 -5.74 20.05
C THR A 489 -0.77 -5.77 20.68
N GLN A 490 0.05 -6.71 20.24
CA GLN A 490 1.48 -6.76 20.49
C GLN A 490 2.21 -6.39 19.21
N ASP A 491 3.23 -5.54 19.36
CA ASP A 491 4.02 -5.04 18.25
C ASP A 491 5.47 -5.53 18.39
N HIS A 492 5.89 -6.41 17.49
CA HIS A 492 7.26 -6.92 17.37
C HIS A 492 7.98 -6.32 16.14
N SER A 493 7.43 -5.24 15.58
CA SER A 493 7.98 -4.54 14.42
C SER A 493 9.34 -3.91 14.75
N TRP A 494 10.20 -3.80 13.74
CA TRP A 494 11.47 -3.11 13.86
C TRP A 494 11.74 -2.25 12.62
N ALA A 495 12.38 -1.11 12.86
CA ALA A 495 12.66 -0.16 11.81
C ALA A 495 13.74 -0.70 10.87
N GLY A 496 13.47 -0.58 9.57
CA GLY A 496 14.37 -0.94 8.51
C GLY A 496 15.64 -0.09 8.47
N GLY A 497 16.47 -0.32 7.47
CA GLY A 497 17.69 0.46 7.27
C GLY A 497 18.40 0.14 5.97
N THR A 498 19.31 1.04 5.62
CA THR A 498 20.17 0.92 4.44
C THR A 498 21.59 0.55 4.85
N ILE A 499 22.12 -0.52 4.27
CA ILE A 499 23.51 -0.94 4.41
C ILE A 499 24.25 -0.60 3.11
N ASN A 500 25.30 0.22 3.23
CA ASN A 500 26.19 0.55 2.11
C ASN A 500 27.52 -0.22 2.26
N LEU A 501 27.76 -1.15 1.35
CA LEU A 501 28.98 -1.96 1.25
C LEU A 501 29.92 -1.35 0.21
N ASN A 502 30.82 -0.47 0.63
CA ASN A 502 31.82 0.11 -0.28
C ASN A 502 33.18 -0.59 -0.09
N SER A 503 33.70 -1.20 -1.15
CA SER A 503 35.07 -1.75 -1.17
C SER A 503 35.91 -1.10 -2.25
N SER A 504 37.10 -0.65 -1.86
CA SER A 504 38.17 -0.17 -2.76
C SER A 504 39.17 -1.31 -2.96
N ILE A 505 39.55 -1.60 -4.22
CA ILE A 505 40.34 -2.79 -4.60
C ILE A 505 41.70 -2.92 -3.89
N SER A 506 42.25 -1.85 -3.30
CA SER A 506 43.56 -1.90 -2.62
C SER A 506 43.62 -2.85 -1.41
N LYS A 507 42.49 -3.16 -0.75
CA LYS A 507 42.46 -4.10 0.39
C LYS A 507 42.21 -5.56 -0.01
N ILE A 508 41.48 -5.80 -1.10
CA ILE A 508 41.16 -7.15 -1.58
C ILE A 508 42.34 -7.75 -2.35
N LYS A 509 43.06 -6.93 -3.14
CA LYS A 509 44.25 -7.36 -3.90
C LYS A 509 45.38 -7.87 -2.98
N ASN A 510 45.54 -7.26 -1.80
CA ASN A 510 46.50 -7.68 -0.77
C ASN A 510 46.06 -8.94 0.02
N GLY A 511 44.76 -9.23 0.09
CA GLY A 511 44.24 -10.45 0.70
C GLY A 511 44.37 -11.65 -0.24
N ILE A 512 44.11 -11.46 -1.53
CA ILE A 512 44.25 -12.50 -2.55
C ILE A 512 45.73 -12.84 -2.80
N SER A 513 46.64 -11.84 -2.86
CA SER A 513 48.07 -12.09 -3.04
C SER A 513 48.73 -12.85 -1.88
N LYS A 514 48.23 -12.68 -0.65
CA LYS A 514 48.66 -13.47 0.52
C LYS A 514 48.15 -14.91 0.52
N VAL A 515 47.09 -15.21 -0.23
CA VAL A 515 46.47 -16.54 -0.31
C VAL A 515 46.91 -17.32 -1.56
N THR A 516 47.21 -16.64 -2.67
CA THR A 516 47.58 -17.30 -3.95
C THR A 516 49.07 -17.31 -4.27
N GLY A 517 49.93 -16.80 -3.39
CA GLY A 517 51.39 -17.00 -3.46
C GLY A 517 52.05 -16.72 -4.82
N SER A 518 51.52 -15.75 -5.58
CA SER A 518 51.98 -15.46 -6.94
C SER A 518 52.73 -14.12 -6.97
N ASP A 519 53.99 -14.14 -6.58
CA ASP A 519 54.95 -13.11 -7.01
C ASP A 519 55.37 -13.46 -8.44
N SER A 520 54.90 -12.68 -9.42
CA SER A 520 55.34 -12.81 -10.80
C SER A 520 56.20 -11.60 -11.17
N THR A 521 57.49 -11.69 -10.86
CA THR A 521 58.54 -10.96 -11.57
C THR A 521 58.90 -11.74 -12.84
N SER A 522 58.84 -11.12 -14.02
CA SER A 522 59.80 -11.41 -15.08
C SER A 522 59.77 -10.35 -16.20
N ASN A 523 60.96 -9.86 -16.53
CA ASN A 523 61.30 -9.03 -17.68
C ASN A 523 61.51 -9.91 -18.93
N GLN A 524 60.86 -9.56 -20.06
CA GLN A 524 61.27 -9.64 -21.49
C GLN A 524 61.89 -10.94 -22.12
N PRO A 525 61.99 -11.08 -23.47
CA PRO A 525 61.03 -10.84 -24.57
C PRO A 525 61.01 -11.95 -25.70
N SER A 526 59.99 -11.89 -26.58
CA SER A 526 59.87 -12.36 -28.00
C SER A 526 60.46 -13.70 -28.51
N ASN A 527 59.60 -14.64 -28.99
CA ASN A 527 59.44 -15.10 -30.40
C ASN A 527 58.52 -16.36 -30.52
N GLN A 528 57.77 -16.43 -31.63
CA GLN A 528 56.85 -17.49 -32.15
C GLN A 528 57.50 -18.90 -32.40
N PRO A 529 56.78 -19.93 -32.91
CA PRO A 529 55.45 -20.52 -32.58
C PRO A 529 55.45 -22.09 -32.60
N SER A 530 54.34 -22.76 -32.21
CA SER A 530 53.71 -23.93 -32.90
C SER A 530 52.99 -24.96 -31.98
N LYS A 531 51.78 -25.39 -32.43
CA LYS A 531 51.09 -26.70 -32.26
C LYS A 531 50.80 -27.20 -30.83
N SER A 532 49.80 -28.01 -30.50
CA SER A 532 48.56 -28.59 -31.07
C SER A 532 47.90 -29.35 -29.89
N ASP A 533 46.60 -29.63 -30.00
CA ASP A 533 45.84 -30.72 -29.35
C ASP A 533 45.23 -30.53 -27.94
N GLY A 534 43.89 -30.62 -27.92
CA GLY A 534 43.16 -31.54 -27.04
C GLY A 534 42.41 -30.94 -25.83
N PRO A 535 41.08 -31.15 -25.70
CA PRO A 535 40.30 -30.64 -24.58
C PRO A 535 40.28 -31.64 -23.41
N TYR A 536 40.30 -31.14 -22.18
CA TYR A 536 39.90 -31.92 -21.00
C TYR A 536 38.83 -31.17 -20.22
N ILE A 537 37.69 -31.84 -20.09
CA ILE A 537 36.58 -31.54 -19.21
C ILE A 537 36.97 -32.01 -17.81
N ASN A 538 36.67 -31.23 -16.77
CA ASN A 538 36.21 -31.83 -15.53
C ASN A 538 35.26 -30.91 -14.76
N GLU A 539 34.11 -31.49 -14.42
CA GLU A 539 33.10 -30.97 -13.51
C GLU A 539 33.61 -30.99 -12.06
N SER A 540 33.15 -30.05 -11.24
CA SER A 540 32.86 -30.35 -9.83
C SER A 540 31.93 -29.30 -9.22
N THR A 541 30.71 -29.74 -8.97
CA THR A 541 29.76 -29.27 -7.97
C THR A 541 30.40 -28.92 -6.62
N GLN A 542 29.99 -27.82 -5.99
CA GLN A 542 29.61 -27.87 -4.57
C GLN A 542 28.75 -26.68 -4.12
N THR A 543 27.58 -27.05 -3.61
CA THR A 543 26.61 -26.34 -2.80
C THR A 543 27.21 -25.95 -1.45
N THR A 544 27.03 -24.70 -0.98
CA THR A 544 26.79 -24.45 0.45
C THR A 544 25.96 -23.19 0.67
N ARG A 545 24.87 -23.37 1.43
CA ARG A 545 24.02 -22.35 2.03
C ARG A 545 24.71 -21.65 3.19
N LEU A 546 24.44 -20.36 3.36
CA LEU A 546 23.97 -19.76 4.62
C LEU A 546 23.25 -18.46 4.27
#